data_AF-A0A8D8ZCH7-F1
#
_entry.id   AF-A0A8D8ZCH7-F1
#
_cell.length_a   1.000
_cell.length_b   1.000
_cell.length_c   1.000
_cell.angle_alpha   90.00
_cell.angle_beta   90.00
_cell.angle_gamma   90.00
#
_symmetry.space_group_name_H-M   'P 1'
#
loop_
_entity.id
_entity.type
_entity.pdbx_description
1 polymer ?
#
loop_
_entity_poly.entity_id
_entity_poly.type
_entity_poly.pdbx_seq_one_letter_code
_entity_poly.pdbx_strand_id
1 'polypeptide(L)'
;MLDEVQEFRDHIPIIKTLGNPGLKPRHWEKISDVIGFPLSPEKGDLTLDRILKSGFDEYVPKFELISDAATKENALERKLIQMRDEWTELEFILLPYRDTGTYILSGIDEIQVLLDDHIVKTQTLKNSPYIVPFQAFAA
;
A
#
# COMPACT_ATOMS: atom_id res chain seq x y z
N MET A 1 1.39 10.11 -38.44
CA MET A 1 1.57 8.73 -37.95
C MET A 1 2.84 8.53 -37.12
N LEU A 2 4.06 8.72 -37.64
CA LEU A 2 5.26 8.60 -36.80
C LEU A 2 5.35 9.71 -35.74
N ASP A 3 5.04 10.95 -36.12
CA ASP A 3 5.10 12.11 -35.21
C ASP A 3 4.05 12.01 -34.09
N GLU A 4 2.82 11.59 -34.42
CA GLU A 4 1.74 11.36 -33.44
C GLU A 4 2.07 10.25 -32.43
N VAL A 5 2.78 9.20 -32.88
CA VAL A 5 3.23 8.12 -31.99
C VAL A 5 4.38 8.59 -31.10
N GLN A 6 5.24 9.47 -31.61
CA GLN A 6 6.35 10.04 -30.85
C GLN A 6 5.82 10.99 -29.75
N GLU A 7 4.89 11.88 -30.09
CA GLU A 7 4.25 12.80 -29.15
C GLU A 7 3.49 12.05 -28.04
N PHE A 8 2.79 10.97 -28.39
CA PHE A 8 2.16 10.12 -27.38
C PHE A 8 3.16 9.44 -26.42
N ARG A 9 4.36 9.09 -26.91
CA ARG A 9 5.40 8.47 -26.06
C ARG A 9 5.90 9.40 -24.98
N ASP A 10 5.95 10.70 -25.24
CA ASP A 10 6.43 11.70 -24.29
C ASP A 10 5.48 11.81 -23.08
N HIS A 11 4.20 11.47 -23.25
CA HIS A 11 3.21 11.43 -22.17
C HIS A 11 3.13 10.09 -21.40
N ILE A 12 3.85 9.05 -21.82
CA ILE A 12 3.85 7.75 -21.11
C ILE A 12 4.25 7.86 -19.63
N PRO A 13 5.28 8.64 -19.24
CA PRO A 13 5.68 8.79 -17.84
C PRO A 13 4.53 9.30 -16.96
N ILE A 14 3.82 10.34 -17.41
CA ILE A 14 2.71 10.89 -16.63
C ILE A 14 1.53 9.91 -16.51
N ILE A 15 1.20 9.21 -17.60
CA ILE A 15 0.14 8.20 -17.61
C ILE A 15 0.45 7.08 -16.61
N LYS A 16 1.70 6.59 -16.59
CA LYS A 16 2.13 5.58 -15.61
C LYS A 16 2.08 6.10 -14.18
N THR A 17 2.46 7.36 -13.99
CA THR A 17 2.55 7.98 -12.67
C THR A 17 1.17 8.18 -12.07
N LEU A 18 0.25 8.80 -12.80
CA LEU A 18 -1.13 9.04 -12.38
C LEU A 18 -2.00 7.78 -12.42
N GLY A 19 -1.61 6.78 -13.24
CA GLY A 19 -2.25 5.48 -13.32
C GLY A 19 -1.81 4.48 -12.25
N ASN A 20 -0.98 4.88 -11.29
CA ASN A 20 -0.48 3.98 -10.25
C ASN A 20 -1.63 3.52 -9.32
N PRO A 21 -1.91 2.20 -9.24
CA PRO A 21 -2.99 1.66 -8.39
C PRO A 21 -2.73 1.81 -6.89
N GLY A 22 -1.50 2.14 -6.47
CA GLY A 22 -1.18 2.47 -5.08
C GLY A 22 -1.64 3.87 -4.65
N LEU A 23 -2.04 4.74 -5.59
CA LEU A 23 -2.53 6.07 -5.27
C LEU A 23 -3.85 5.98 -4.48
N LYS A 24 -3.94 6.78 -3.42
CA LYS A 24 -5.05 6.86 -2.48
C LYS A 24 -5.44 8.32 -2.31
N PRO A 25 -6.59 8.66 -1.70
CA PRO A 25 -7.04 10.05 -1.58
C PRO A 25 -5.97 11.02 -1.08
N ARG A 26 -5.20 10.65 -0.05
CA ARG A 26 -4.04 11.43 0.46
C ARG A 26 -2.95 11.75 -0.58
N HIS A 27 -2.76 10.89 -1.57
CA HIS A 27 -1.79 11.10 -2.64
C HIS A 27 -2.34 12.07 -3.69
N TRP A 28 -3.64 11.96 -3.98
CA TRP A 28 -4.35 12.86 -4.89
C TRP A 28 -4.44 14.29 -4.33
N GLU A 29 -4.57 14.44 -3.02
CA GLU A 29 -4.45 15.75 -2.35
C GLU A 29 -3.07 16.36 -2.58
N LYS A 30 -1.99 15.61 -2.34
CA LYS A 30 -0.61 16.08 -2.61
C LYS A 30 -0.39 16.44 -4.09
N ILE A 31 -0.92 15.62 -5.01
CA ILE A 31 -0.87 15.90 -6.45
C ILE A 31 -1.62 17.20 -6.76
N SER A 32 -2.79 17.40 -6.18
CA SER A 32 -3.62 18.61 -6.33
C SER A 32 -2.90 19.85 -5.79
N ASP A 33 -2.20 19.74 -4.68
CA ASP A 33 -1.41 20.83 -4.09
C ASP A 33 -0.24 21.24 -5.00
N VAL A 34 0.38 20.27 -5.68
CA VAL A 34 1.51 20.53 -6.61
C VAL A 34 1.08 21.36 -7.83
N ILE A 35 -0.14 21.15 -8.33
CA ILE A 35 -0.69 21.83 -9.52
C ILE A 35 -1.60 23.01 -9.18
N GLY A 36 -2.00 23.16 -7.92
CA GLY A 36 -2.86 24.25 -7.44
C GLY A 36 -4.34 24.11 -7.77
N PHE A 37 -4.82 22.91 -8.13
CA PHE A 37 -6.24 22.65 -8.36
C PHE A 37 -6.61 21.19 -8.03
N PRO A 38 -7.87 20.91 -7.66
CA PRO A 38 -8.27 19.58 -7.27
C PRO A 38 -8.29 18.60 -8.45
N LEU A 39 -7.48 17.54 -8.33
CA LEU A 39 -7.57 16.34 -9.15
C LEU A 39 -8.03 15.16 -8.29
N SER A 40 -9.03 14.43 -8.77
CA SER A 40 -9.44 13.17 -8.17
C SER A 40 -9.97 12.22 -9.25
N PRO A 41 -9.57 10.94 -9.24
CA PRO A 41 -10.13 9.93 -10.13
C PRO A 41 -11.61 9.65 -9.84
N GLU A 42 -12.07 9.86 -8.60
CA GLU A 42 -13.45 9.57 -8.18
C GLU A 42 -14.48 10.54 -8.76
N LYS A 43 -14.03 11.76 -9.11
CA LYS A 43 -14.91 12.80 -9.65
C LYS A 43 -15.15 12.66 -11.16
N GLY A 44 -14.55 11.66 -11.82
CA GLY A 44 -14.60 11.50 -13.28
C GLY A 44 -13.82 12.59 -14.05
N ASP A 45 -13.17 13.48 -13.31
CA ASP A 45 -12.47 14.65 -13.80
C ASP A 45 -11.11 14.31 -14.42
N LEU A 46 -10.56 13.13 -14.13
CA LEU A 46 -9.25 12.67 -14.60
C LEU A 46 -9.39 11.78 -15.84
N THR A 47 -9.49 12.39 -17.02
CA THR A 47 -9.47 11.68 -18.30
C THR A 47 -8.09 11.76 -18.96
N LEU A 48 -7.76 10.77 -19.80
CA LEU A 48 -6.52 10.79 -20.57
C LEU A 48 -6.41 12.06 -21.44
N ASP A 49 -7.51 12.44 -22.10
CA ASP A 49 -7.58 13.67 -22.90
C ASP A 49 -7.25 14.92 -22.07
N ARG A 50 -7.75 14.99 -20.82
CA ARG A 50 -7.42 16.08 -19.92
C ARG A 50 -5.94 16.05 -19.55
N ILE A 51 -5.38 14.91 -19.20
CA ILE A 51 -3.95 14.79 -18.84
C ILE A 51 -3.07 15.29 -20.00
N LEU A 52 -3.35 14.87 -21.22
CA LEU A 52 -2.61 15.28 -22.43
C LEU A 52 -2.72 16.79 -22.70
N LYS A 53 -3.88 17.40 -22.41
CA LYS A 53 -4.11 18.84 -22.62
C LYS A 53 -3.69 19.74 -21.45
N SER A 54 -3.37 19.17 -20.29
CA SER A 54 -3.13 19.95 -19.05
C SER A 54 -1.69 20.43 -18.90
N GLY A 55 -0.78 20.05 -19.79
CA GLY A 55 0.64 20.45 -19.72
C GLY A 55 1.34 19.94 -18.46
N PHE A 56 0.85 18.83 -17.91
CA PHE A 56 1.35 18.29 -16.64
C PHE A 56 2.73 17.63 -16.75
N ASP A 57 3.28 17.51 -17.96
CA ASP A 57 4.56 16.87 -18.23
C ASP A 57 5.71 17.53 -17.43
N GLU A 58 5.62 18.83 -17.16
CA GLU A 58 6.59 19.56 -16.33
C GLU A 58 6.57 19.14 -14.84
N TYR A 59 5.45 18.60 -14.37
CA TYR A 59 5.25 18.17 -12.98
C TYR A 59 5.55 16.68 -12.78
N VAL A 60 5.85 15.93 -13.85
CA VAL A 60 6.15 14.49 -13.80
C VAL A 60 7.16 14.14 -12.71
N PRO A 61 8.31 14.83 -12.56
CA PRO A 61 9.27 14.47 -11.51
C PRO A 61 8.70 14.58 -10.09
N LYS A 62 7.77 15.51 -9.85
CA LYS A 62 7.11 15.66 -8.55
C LYS A 62 6.06 14.59 -8.34
N PHE A 63 5.30 14.26 -9.37
CA PHE A 63 4.30 13.20 -9.31
C PHE A 63 4.93 11.82 -9.14
N GLU A 64 6.09 11.58 -9.77
CA GLU A 64 6.85 10.34 -9.62
C GLU A 64 7.24 10.10 -8.16
N LEU A 65 7.69 11.14 -7.43
CA LEU A 65 8.00 11.00 -6.00
C LEU A 65 6.77 10.58 -5.17
N ILE A 66 5.59 11.14 -5.48
CA ILE A 66 4.33 10.79 -4.81
C ILE A 66 3.89 9.37 -5.18
N SER A 67 3.99 9.02 -6.45
CA SER A 67 3.66 7.70 -6.97
C SER A 67 4.58 6.61 -6.40
N ASP A 68 5.88 6.86 -6.31
CA ASP A 68 6.83 5.95 -5.70
C ASP A 68 6.55 5.73 -4.21
N ALA A 69 6.22 6.79 -3.49
CA ALA A 69 5.77 6.68 -2.10
C ALA A 69 4.50 5.81 -2.01
N ALA A 70 3.52 6.05 -2.87
CA ALA A 70 2.28 5.29 -2.93
C ALA A 70 2.50 3.80 -3.21
N THR A 71 3.41 3.47 -4.12
CA THR A 71 3.81 2.08 -4.41
C THR A 71 4.41 1.40 -3.17
N LYS A 72 5.32 2.08 -2.48
CA LYS A 72 5.99 1.55 -1.29
C LYS A 72 5.03 1.42 -0.09
N GLU A 73 4.11 2.38 0.06
CA GLU A 73 3.03 2.30 1.05
C GLU A 73 2.10 1.10 0.77
N ASN A 74 1.70 0.87 -0.48
CA ASN A 74 0.87 -0.28 -0.85
C ASN A 74 1.60 -1.61 -0.61
N ALA A 75 2.90 -1.68 -0.92
CA ALA A 75 3.70 -2.86 -0.61
C ALA A 75 3.78 -3.13 0.90
N LEU A 76 3.88 -2.08 1.71
CA LEU A 76 3.87 -2.17 3.17
C LEU A 76 2.50 -2.65 3.69
N GLU A 77 1.41 -2.07 3.18
CA GLU A 77 0.04 -2.46 3.52
C GLU A 77 -0.22 -3.94 3.23
N ARG A 78 0.20 -4.42 2.04
CA ARG A 78 0.07 -5.84 1.69
C ARG A 78 0.80 -6.76 2.67
N LYS A 79 2.00 -6.37 3.13
CA LYS A 79 2.72 -7.13 4.16
C LYS A 79 1.96 -7.17 5.48
N LEU A 80 1.38 -6.04 5.91
CA LEU A 80 0.58 -5.99 7.13
C LEU A 80 -0.68 -6.86 7.03
N ILE A 81 -1.38 -6.81 5.89
CA ILE A 81 -2.55 -7.64 5.62
C ILE A 81 -2.17 -9.11 5.65
N GLN A 82 -1.11 -9.50 4.95
CA GLN A 82 -0.61 -10.87 4.95
C GLN A 82 -0.30 -11.35 6.38
N MET A 83 0.42 -10.55 7.18
CA MET A 83 0.72 -10.90 8.57
C MET A 83 -0.54 -11.13 9.40
N ARG A 84 -1.60 -10.34 9.19
CA ARG A 84 -2.90 -10.53 9.85
C ARG A 84 -3.57 -11.82 9.40
N ASP A 85 -3.59 -12.09 8.10
CA ASP A 85 -4.28 -13.25 7.51
C ASP A 85 -3.58 -14.56 7.90
N GLU A 86 -2.28 -14.54 8.14
CA GLU A 86 -1.54 -15.70 8.68
C GLU A 86 -2.02 -16.06 10.11
N TRP A 87 -2.56 -15.11 10.88
CA TRP A 87 -3.15 -15.39 12.21
C TRP A 87 -4.58 -15.93 12.14
N THR A 88 -5.34 -15.64 11.07
CA THR A 88 -6.76 -16.05 11.01
C THR A 88 -6.93 -17.56 10.82
N GLU A 89 -5.93 -18.23 10.27
CA GLU A 89 -5.94 -19.67 10.02
C GLU A 89 -5.39 -20.49 11.20
N LEU A 90 -4.92 -19.84 12.28
CA LEU A 90 -4.35 -20.53 13.44
C LEU A 90 -5.40 -20.90 14.48
N GLU A 91 -5.39 -22.18 14.88
CA GLU A 91 -6.25 -22.71 15.94
C GLU A 91 -5.42 -23.33 17.06
N PHE A 92 -5.83 -23.09 18.31
CA PHE A 92 -5.23 -23.73 19.46
C PHE A 92 -5.78 -25.14 19.65
N ILE A 93 -4.89 -26.12 19.79
CA ILE A 93 -5.27 -27.50 20.07
C ILE A 93 -5.37 -27.69 21.59
N LEU A 94 -6.56 -28.06 22.06
CA LEU A 94 -6.84 -28.37 23.45
C LEU A 94 -7.02 -29.88 23.63
N LEU A 95 -6.24 -30.47 24.54
CA LEU A 95 -6.33 -31.89 24.88
C LEU A 95 -6.88 -32.06 26.30
N PRO A 96 -7.78 -33.04 26.54
CA PRO A 96 -8.26 -33.34 27.88
C PRO A 96 -7.10 -33.73 28.80
N TYR A 97 -7.09 -33.20 30.03
CA TYR A 97 -6.09 -33.52 31.02
C TYR A 97 -6.59 -34.56 32.00
N ARG A 98 -6.25 -35.84 31.75
CA ARG A 98 -6.61 -36.96 32.64
C ARG A 98 -8.13 -36.91 32.96
N ASP A 99 -8.52 -37.20 34.20
CA ASP A 99 -9.91 -37.19 34.68
C ASP A 99 -10.28 -35.90 35.43
N THR A 100 -9.50 -34.82 35.27
CA THR A 100 -9.73 -33.57 36.04
C THR A 100 -10.89 -32.73 35.49
N GLY A 101 -11.39 -33.06 34.29
CA GLY A 101 -12.36 -32.24 33.56
C GLY A 101 -11.77 -30.94 32.99
N THR A 102 -10.45 -30.79 32.96
CA THR A 102 -9.75 -29.62 32.41
C THR A 102 -9.00 -29.95 31.12
N TYR A 103 -8.52 -28.93 30.40
CA TYR A 103 -7.79 -29.09 29.14
C TYR A 103 -6.38 -28.49 29.25
N ILE A 104 -5.43 -29.08 28.52
CA ILE A 104 -4.09 -28.55 28.31
C ILE A 104 -3.92 -28.10 26.86
N LEU A 105 -3.14 -27.04 26.66
CA LEU A 105 -2.75 -26.55 25.34
C LEU A 105 -1.66 -27.46 24.78
N SER A 106 -1.76 -27.86 23.52
CA SER A 106 -0.79 -28.70 22.83
C SER A 106 -0.42 -28.11 21.47
N GLY A 107 0.75 -28.48 20.94
CA GLY A 107 1.17 -28.11 19.58
C GLY A 107 1.38 -26.61 19.35
N ILE A 108 1.88 -25.87 20.35
CA ILE A 108 2.03 -24.40 20.25
C ILE A 108 3.30 -23.93 19.52
N ASP A 109 4.19 -24.84 19.15
CA ASP A 109 5.50 -24.50 18.60
C ASP A 109 5.39 -23.64 17.33
N GLU A 110 4.47 -23.98 16.42
CA GLU A 110 4.23 -23.22 15.19
C GLU A 110 3.69 -21.81 15.47
N ILE A 111 2.81 -21.67 16.45
CA ILE A 111 2.23 -20.39 16.88
C ILE A 111 3.32 -19.50 17.48
N GLN A 112 4.22 -20.07 18.29
CA GLN A 112 5.35 -19.34 18.87
C GLN A 112 6.35 -18.87 17.80
N VAL A 113 6.67 -19.75 16.84
CA VAL A 113 7.56 -19.39 15.71
C VAL A 113 6.97 -18.26 14.88
N LEU A 114 5.67 -18.32 14.56
CA LEU A 114 5.00 -17.24 13.82
C LEU A 114 5.00 -15.94 14.62
N LEU A 115 4.74 -16.01 15.93
CA LEU A 115 4.77 -14.85 16.82
C LEU A 115 6.13 -14.15 16.78
N ASP A 116 7.20 -14.90 16.98
CA ASP A 116 8.56 -14.38 17.05
C ASP A 116 8.98 -13.74 15.71
N ASP A 117 8.66 -14.41 14.59
CA ASP A 117 8.89 -13.86 13.25
C ASP A 117 8.11 -12.56 13.02
N HIS A 118 6.84 -12.50 13.45
CA HIS A 118 5.99 -11.32 13.30
C HIS A 118 6.43 -10.16 14.19
N ILE A 119 7.01 -10.44 15.36
CA ILE A 119 7.65 -9.42 16.20
C ILE A 119 8.83 -8.76 15.45
N VAL A 120 9.73 -9.55 14.87
CA VAL A 120 10.90 -9.05 14.13
C VAL A 120 10.48 -8.30 12.86
N LYS A 121 9.53 -8.84 12.08
CA LYS A 121 8.96 -8.16 10.92
C LYS A 121 8.34 -6.81 11.29
N THR A 122 7.58 -6.76 12.39
CA THR A 122 6.95 -5.52 12.86
C THR A 122 7.97 -4.44 13.21
N GLN A 123 9.08 -4.81 13.88
CA GLN A 123 10.17 -3.87 14.17
C GLN A 123 10.75 -3.26 12.88
N THR A 124 10.95 -4.10 11.86
CA THR A 124 11.44 -3.66 10.55
C THR A 124 10.45 -2.72 9.87
N LEU A 125 9.15 -3.05 9.89
CA LEU A 125 8.10 -2.22 9.28
C LEU A 125 7.95 -0.86 9.99
N LYS A 126 8.08 -0.82 11.32
CA LYS A 126 8.05 0.43 12.10
C LYS A 126 9.16 1.41 11.73
N ASN A 127 10.31 0.93 11.28
CA ASN A 127 11.42 1.76 10.84
C ASN A 127 11.28 2.26 9.39
N SER A 128 10.27 1.80 8.65
CA SER A 128 10.00 2.26 7.29
C SER A 128 9.47 3.70 7.31
N PRO A 129 9.98 4.61 6.46
CA PRO A 129 9.44 5.97 6.35
C PRO A 129 7.99 5.99 5.83
N TYR A 130 7.52 4.89 5.22
CA TYR A 130 6.18 4.74 4.66
C TYR A 130 5.17 4.18 5.66
N ILE A 131 5.56 3.96 6.93
CA ILE A 131 4.67 3.42 7.96
C ILE A 131 3.69 4.46 8.50
N VAL A 132 4.00 5.76 8.36
CA VAL A 132 3.25 6.86 8.99
C VAL A 132 1.73 6.77 8.79
N PRO A 133 1.20 6.50 7.57
CA PRO A 133 -0.25 6.37 7.36
C PRO A 133 -0.90 5.18 8.08
N PHE A 134 -0.10 4.22 8.54
CA PHE A 134 -0.54 2.97 9.17
C PHE A 134 -0.30 2.95 10.68
N GLN A 135 0.36 3.97 11.26
CA GLN A 135 0.61 4.02 12.70
C GLN A 135 -0.68 4.15 13.53
N ALA A 136 -1.74 4.74 12.97
CA ALA A 136 -3.04 4.83 13.64
C ALA A 136 -3.70 3.46 13.87
N PHE A 137 -3.30 2.40 13.16
CA PHE A 137 -3.76 1.03 13.41
C PHE A 137 -3.08 0.37 14.63
N ALA A 138 -2.07 1.00 15.22
CA ALA A 138 -1.28 0.43 16.32
C ALA A 138 -1.62 1.01 17.71
N ALA A 139 -2.68 1.81 17.83
CA ALA A 139 -3.21 2.36 19.08
C ALA A 139 -4.60 1.80 19.39
#